data_AF-A0A1Q3S7H1-F1
#
_entry.id   AF-A0A1Q3S7H1-F1
#
_cell.length_a   1.000
_cell.length_b   1.000
_cell.length_c   1.000
_cell.angle_alpha   90.00
_cell.angle_beta   90.00
_cell.angle_gamma   90.00
#
_symmetry.space_group_name_H-M   'P 1'
#
loop_
_entity.id
_entity.type
_entity.pdbx_description
1 polymer ?
#
loop_
_entity_poly.entity_id
_entity_poly.type
_entity_poly.pdbx_seq_one_letter_code
_entity_poly.pdbx_strand_id
1 'polypeptide(L)'
;MTYKSGTYNKDVDNDFDKYVGTWKYQQGNTSLKIIFKKITFDHFVTEYKNYYQDILVGEYQYIENGIEKVNTLQQMITQPNNTSEYNISGNLIWTKNLYPKCSECDENERRIKLFISDPLREYLSNAIILRYKNENGTEKIIAKILKNGTSFMPPDNAPDEMRIPYGEYVLIKQP
;
A
#
# COMPACT_ATOMS: atom_id res chain seq x y z
N MET A 1 -1.13 13.38 9.48
CA MET A 1 -2.24 14.35 9.32
C MET A 1 -3.34 13.94 10.28
N THR A 2 -4.00 14.90 10.93
CA THR A 2 -5.14 14.64 11.82
C THR A 2 -6.38 15.25 11.18
N TYR A 3 -7.30 14.40 10.73
CA TYR A 3 -8.58 14.84 10.16
C TYR A 3 -9.54 15.28 11.26
N LYS A 4 -10.34 16.30 10.95
CA LYS A 4 -11.37 16.83 11.85
C LYS A 4 -12.59 15.88 11.85
N SER A 5 -13.21 15.67 13.01
CA SER A 5 -14.46 14.91 13.07
C SER A 5 -15.60 15.63 12.35
N GLY A 6 -16.49 14.87 11.71
CA GLY A 6 -17.62 15.36 10.92
C GLY A 6 -17.27 15.86 9.52
N THR A 7 -16.04 15.65 9.04
CA THR A 7 -15.63 16.07 7.68
C THR A 7 -15.53 14.90 6.72
N TYR A 8 -15.52 15.19 5.43
CA TYR A 8 -15.20 14.24 4.37
C TYR A 8 -13.87 14.61 3.70
N ASN A 9 -12.88 13.73 3.83
CA ASN A 9 -11.56 13.86 3.22
C ASN A 9 -11.56 13.17 1.86
N LYS A 10 -12.05 13.88 0.86
CA LYS A 10 -12.20 13.39 -0.51
C LYS A 10 -10.88 13.47 -1.27
N ASP A 11 -10.60 12.49 -2.11
CA ASP A 11 -9.58 12.54 -3.15
C ASP A 11 -10.10 13.39 -4.32
N VAL A 12 -9.98 14.72 -4.20
CA VAL A 12 -10.55 15.68 -5.16
C VAL A 12 -9.87 15.62 -6.52
N ASP A 13 -8.55 15.35 -6.53
CA ASP A 13 -7.74 15.34 -7.75
C ASP A 13 -7.65 13.96 -8.40
N ASN A 14 -8.41 12.97 -7.90
CA ASN A 14 -8.42 11.58 -8.36
C ASN A 14 -7.02 10.94 -8.40
N ASP A 15 -6.18 11.29 -7.42
CA ASP A 15 -4.83 10.74 -7.33
C ASP A 15 -4.83 9.22 -7.14
N PHE A 16 -5.90 8.64 -6.61
CA PHE A 16 -5.98 7.22 -6.30
C PHE A 16 -6.32 6.38 -7.54
N ASP A 17 -7.00 6.96 -8.52
CA ASP A 17 -7.56 6.24 -9.68
C ASP A 17 -6.46 5.60 -10.53
N LYS A 18 -5.30 6.28 -10.66
CA LYS A 18 -4.13 5.77 -11.39
C LYS A 18 -3.51 4.52 -10.79
N TYR A 19 -3.82 4.19 -9.54
CA TYR A 19 -3.30 3.01 -8.85
C TYR A 19 -4.28 1.83 -8.88
N VAL A 20 -5.56 2.06 -9.17
CA VAL A 20 -6.59 1.01 -9.18
C VAL A 20 -6.30 -0.02 -10.28
N GLY A 21 -6.40 -1.30 -9.93
CA GLY A 21 -6.18 -2.41 -10.84
C GLY A 21 -5.24 -3.48 -10.28
N THR A 22 -4.85 -4.40 -11.14
CA THR A 22 -3.92 -5.49 -10.82
C THR A 22 -2.54 -5.15 -11.34
N TRP A 23 -1.52 -5.33 -10.50
CA TRP A 23 -0.14 -4.97 -10.76
C TRP A 23 0.75 -6.18 -10.49
N LYS A 24 1.73 -6.42 -11.36
CA LYS A 24 2.63 -7.57 -11.22
C LYS A 24 4.08 -7.15 -11.42
N TYR A 25 4.92 -7.54 -10.48
CA TYR A 25 6.36 -7.60 -10.60
C TYR A 25 6.78 -9.04 -10.86
N GLN A 26 7.77 -9.23 -11.71
CA GLN A 26 8.36 -10.53 -12.01
C GLN A 26 9.87 -10.39 -12.21
N GLN A 27 10.64 -11.20 -11.51
CA GLN A 27 12.08 -11.36 -11.73
C GLN A 27 12.44 -12.85 -11.58
N GLY A 28 12.73 -13.50 -12.71
CA GLY A 28 12.92 -14.96 -12.72
C GLY A 28 11.68 -15.68 -12.19
N ASN A 29 11.86 -16.53 -11.17
CA ASN A 29 10.79 -17.27 -10.50
C ASN A 29 10.18 -16.54 -9.30
N THR A 30 10.62 -15.32 -9.01
CA THR A 30 10.07 -14.48 -7.95
C THR A 30 9.07 -13.50 -8.54
N SER A 31 7.91 -13.37 -7.90
CA SER A 31 6.84 -12.49 -8.35
C SER A 31 6.10 -11.86 -7.19
N LEU A 32 5.67 -10.62 -7.39
CA LEU A 32 4.80 -9.91 -6.47
C LEU A 32 3.59 -9.40 -7.27
N LYS A 33 2.41 -9.88 -6.91
CA LYS A 33 1.14 -9.41 -7.45
C LYS A 33 0.45 -8.57 -6.39
N ILE A 34 -0.05 -7.40 -6.77
CA ILE A 34 -0.83 -6.52 -5.89
C ILE A 34 -2.10 -6.11 -6.63
N ILE A 35 -3.23 -6.15 -5.95
CA ILE A 35 -4.50 -5.63 -6.46
C ILE A 35 -4.86 -4.43 -5.61
N PHE A 36 -5.17 -3.30 -6.25
CA PHE A 36 -5.63 -2.09 -5.58
C PHE A 36 -7.06 -1.74 -5.97
N LYS A 37 -7.80 -1.23 -4.99
CA LYS A 37 -9.17 -0.73 -5.13
C LYS A 37 -9.30 0.59 -4.39
N LYS A 38 -10.00 1.56 -4.99
CA LYS A 38 -10.41 2.78 -4.31
C LYS A 38 -11.76 2.54 -3.62
N ILE A 39 -11.84 2.89 -2.35
CA ILE A 39 -13.09 2.94 -1.58
C ILE A 39 -13.38 4.41 -1.32
N THR A 40 -14.55 4.85 -1.74
CA THR A 40 -15.02 6.22 -1.53
C THR A 40 -15.94 6.28 -0.33
N PHE A 41 -15.92 7.41 0.38
CA PHE A 41 -16.83 7.63 1.52
C PHE A 41 -16.71 6.55 2.61
N ASP A 42 -15.50 6.04 2.84
CA ASP A 42 -15.18 5.14 3.95
C ASP A 42 -15.46 5.86 5.28
N HIS A 43 -16.21 5.21 6.16
CA HIS A 43 -16.58 5.77 7.45
C HIS A 43 -15.57 5.34 8.51
N PHE A 44 -14.71 6.27 8.92
CA PHE A 44 -13.71 6.02 9.95
C PHE A 44 -14.21 6.49 11.31
N VAL A 45 -14.39 5.55 12.24
CA VAL A 45 -14.84 5.82 13.61
C VAL A 45 -13.89 5.20 14.63
N THR A 46 -13.47 6.02 15.58
CA THR A 46 -12.76 5.65 16.82
C THR A 46 -13.37 6.45 17.97
N GLU A 47 -12.95 6.19 19.20
CA GLU A 47 -13.38 6.96 20.38
C GLU A 47 -13.17 8.48 20.22
N TYR A 48 -12.12 8.90 19.49
CA TYR A 48 -11.74 10.31 19.36
C TYR A 48 -11.97 10.92 17.98
N LYS A 49 -12.31 10.11 16.96
CA LYS A 49 -12.42 10.55 15.57
C LYS A 49 -13.61 9.90 14.89
N ASN A 50 -14.39 10.70 14.17
CA ASN A 50 -15.50 10.24 13.34
C ASN A 50 -15.52 11.08 12.08
N TYR A 51 -15.11 10.53 10.94
CA TYR A 51 -15.06 11.26 9.68
C TYR A 51 -15.21 10.30 8.49
N TYR A 52 -15.44 10.87 7.31
CA TYR A 52 -15.42 10.13 6.05
C TYR A 52 -14.11 10.40 5.30
N GLN A 53 -13.65 9.43 4.52
CA GLN A 53 -12.46 9.58 3.67
C GLN A 53 -12.59 8.77 2.39
N ASP A 54 -11.88 9.18 1.36
CA ASP A 54 -11.48 8.26 0.29
C ASP A 54 -10.20 7.54 0.72
N ILE A 55 -10.14 6.25 0.44
CA ILE A 55 -9.00 5.41 0.82
C ILE A 55 -8.66 4.43 -0.31
N LEU A 56 -7.37 4.22 -0.52
CA LEU A 56 -6.86 3.18 -1.40
C LEU A 56 -6.58 1.95 -0.55
N VAL A 57 -7.20 0.82 -0.90
CA VAL A 57 -6.97 -0.47 -0.25
C VAL A 57 -6.36 -1.45 -1.25
N GLY A 58 -5.68 -2.47 -0.74
CA GLY A 58 -4.98 -3.43 -1.56
C GLY A 58 -4.76 -4.77 -0.88
N GLU A 59 -4.53 -5.78 -1.71
CA GLU A 59 -4.14 -7.13 -1.30
C GLU A 59 -3.01 -7.63 -2.19
N TYR A 60 -2.21 -8.56 -1.70
CA TYR A 60 -1.01 -8.98 -2.39
C TYR A 60 -0.74 -10.49 -2.31
N GLN A 61 0.05 -10.96 -3.26
CA GLN A 61 0.61 -12.30 -3.29
C GLN A 61 2.09 -12.20 -3.62
N TYR A 62 2.93 -12.84 -2.82
CA TYR A 62 4.36 -12.93 -3.04
C TYR A 62 4.79 -14.38 -3.16
N ILE A 63 5.46 -14.67 -4.27
CA ILE A 63 6.04 -15.96 -4.61
C ILE A 63 7.54 -15.74 -4.73
N GLU A 64 8.33 -16.50 -3.99
CA GLU A 64 9.78 -16.42 -4.01
C GLU A 64 10.34 -17.74 -4.51
N ASN A 65 11.13 -17.71 -5.58
CA ASN A 65 11.69 -18.90 -6.20
C ASN A 65 10.64 -19.99 -6.52
N GLY A 66 9.45 -19.58 -6.95
CA GLY A 66 8.34 -20.49 -7.26
C GLY A 66 7.55 -21.00 -6.05
N ILE A 67 7.91 -20.62 -4.83
CA ILE A 67 7.22 -21.00 -3.59
C ILE A 67 6.38 -19.81 -3.10
N GLU A 68 5.07 -20.02 -2.94
CA GLU A 68 4.19 -19.00 -2.36
C GLU A 68 4.57 -18.76 -0.89
N LYS A 69 4.91 -17.51 -0.55
CA LYS A 69 5.25 -17.10 0.82
C LYS A 69 4.07 -16.49 1.54
N VAL A 70 3.23 -15.76 0.80
CA VAL A 70 2.07 -15.04 1.33
C VAL A 70 1.09 -14.77 0.20
N ASN A 71 -0.19 -14.91 0.50
CA ASN A 71 -1.29 -14.64 -0.41
C ASN A 71 -2.50 -14.16 0.39
N THR A 72 -2.88 -12.90 0.15
CA THR A 72 -4.01 -12.24 0.82
C THR A 72 -5.10 -11.87 -0.19
N LEU A 73 -4.99 -12.32 -1.45
CA LEU A 73 -5.90 -11.94 -2.54
C LEU A 73 -7.36 -12.37 -2.29
N GLN A 74 -7.60 -13.35 -1.42
CA GLN A 74 -8.94 -13.77 -1.06
C GLN A 74 -9.77 -12.62 -0.44
N GLN A 75 -9.13 -11.64 0.18
CA GLN A 75 -9.77 -10.54 0.89
C GLN A 75 -10.39 -9.54 -0.09
N MET A 76 -9.87 -9.49 -1.32
CA MET A 76 -10.51 -8.76 -2.42
C MET A 76 -11.85 -9.38 -2.86
N ILE A 77 -12.02 -10.68 -2.64
CA ILE A 77 -13.25 -11.41 -2.99
C ILE A 77 -14.25 -11.33 -1.85
N THR A 78 -13.80 -11.52 -0.60
CA THR A 78 -14.68 -11.47 0.57
C THR A 78 -15.16 -10.05 0.88
N GLN A 79 -14.40 -9.02 0.46
CA GLN A 79 -14.73 -7.61 0.64
C GLN A 79 -15.10 -7.28 2.10
N PRO A 80 -14.11 -7.24 3.00
CA PRO A 80 -14.36 -6.96 4.40
C PRO A 80 -15.10 -5.64 4.60
N ASN A 81 -15.93 -5.60 5.65
CA ASN A 81 -16.78 -4.45 5.95
C ASN A 81 -15.97 -3.24 6.41
N ASN A 82 -14.82 -3.46 7.05
CA ASN A 82 -13.92 -2.40 7.50
C ASN A 82 -12.69 -2.32 6.59
N THR A 83 -12.32 -1.10 6.21
CA THR A 83 -11.13 -0.82 5.42
C THR A 83 -9.82 -1.14 6.13
N SER A 84 -9.86 -1.26 7.46
CA SER A 84 -8.74 -1.68 8.31
C SER A 84 -8.41 -3.17 8.20
N GLU A 85 -9.32 -3.98 7.66
CA GLU A 85 -9.11 -5.43 7.49
C GLU A 85 -8.31 -5.76 6.22
N TYR A 86 -8.14 -4.81 5.30
CA TYR A 86 -7.28 -5.00 4.13
C TYR A 86 -5.81 -4.98 4.53
N ASN A 87 -5.00 -5.83 3.90
CA ASN A 87 -3.57 -5.90 4.21
C ASN A 87 -2.77 -4.72 3.67
N ILE A 88 -3.30 -3.98 2.70
CA ILE A 88 -2.77 -2.68 2.29
C ILE A 88 -3.87 -1.64 2.40
N SER A 89 -3.62 -0.53 3.07
CA SER A 89 -4.59 0.56 3.17
C SER A 89 -3.95 1.91 3.45
N GLY A 90 -4.57 2.98 2.95
CA GLY A 90 -4.15 4.35 3.26
C GLY A 90 -4.58 5.37 2.22
N ASN A 91 -4.30 6.64 2.55
CA ASN A 91 -4.70 7.79 1.74
C ASN A 91 -3.70 8.94 1.84
N LEU A 92 -2.46 8.67 2.25
CA LEU A 92 -1.49 9.71 2.54
C LEU A 92 -0.73 10.13 1.29
N ILE A 93 -0.95 11.36 0.85
CA ILE A 93 -0.17 11.96 -0.24
C ILE A 93 1.27 12.22 0.25
N TRP A 94 2.22 11.73 -0.53
CA TRP A 94 3.64 11.74 -0.22
C TRP A 94 4.40 12.59 -1.23
N THR A 95 4.77 13.80 -0.82
CA THR A 95 5.47 14.76 -1.69
C THR A 95 6.97 14.48 -1.78
N LYS A 96 7.65 15.06 -2.78
CA LYS A 96 9.09 14.88 -3.07
C LYS A 96 10.00 15.01 -1.84
N ASN A 97 9.71 15.99 -0.97
CA ASN A 97 10.54 16.35 0.17
C ASN A 97 10.36 15.43 1.39
N LEU A 98 9.35 14.56 1.38
CA LEU A 98 9.11 13.60 2.45
C LEU A 98 9.96 12.33 2.28
N TYR A 99 10.56 11.84 3.38
CA TYR A 99 11.46 10.68 3.38
C TYR A 99 10.74 9.35 3.09
N PRO A 100 11.25 8.46 2.21
CA PRO A 100 12.46 8.60 1.42
C PRO A 100 12.30 9.66 0.34
N LYS A 101 13.25 10.61 0.36
CA LYS A 101 13.35 11.68 -0.64
C LYS A 101 13.49 11.04 -2.01
N CYS A 102 12.79 11.61 -2.98
CA CYS A 102 12.90 11.19 -4.37
C CYS A 102 13.55 12.32 -5.16
N SER A 103 14.86 12.21 -5.41
CA SER A 103 15.60 13.19 -6.23
C SER A 103 15.10 13.23 -7.66
N GLU A 104 14.69 12.07 -8.20
CA GLU A 104 14.19 11.90 -9.57
C GLU A 104 12.70 12.25 -9.75
N CYS A 105 12.03 12.71 -8.70
CA CYS A 105 10.62 13.09 -8.79
C CYS A 105 10.48 14.56 -9.19
N ASP A 106 9.45 14.86 -9.97
CA ASP A 106 9.07 16.24 -10.25
C ASP A 106 8.59 16.93 -8.95
N GLU A 107 8.67 18.26 -8.90
CA GLU A 107 8.29 19.01 -7.68
C GLU A 107 6.83 18.79 -7.29
N ASN A 108 5.96 18.57 -8.28
CA ASN A 108 4.52 18.32 -8.09
C ASN A 108 4.14 16.84 -8.17
N GLU A 109 5.11 15.92 -8.22
CA GLU A 109 4.80 14.49 -8.32
C GLU A 109 4.19 13.98 -7.01
N ARG A 110 2.90 13.60 -7.08
CA ARG A 110 2.15 13.06 -5.95
C ARG A 110 2.30 11.54 -5.90
N ARG A 111 3.03 11.07 -4.89
CA ARG A 111 3.14 9.65 -4.51
C ARG A 111 2.11 9.34 -3.44
N ILE A 112 1.83 8.07 -3.22
CA ILE A 112 0.93 7.65 -2.13
C ILE A 112 1.70 6.76 -1.17
N LYS A 113 1.65 7.08 0.12
CA LYS A 113 2.09 6.18 1.18
C LYS A 113 0.89 5.44 1.74
N LEU A 114 0.96 4.12 1.72
CA LEU A 114 0.01 3.20 2.34
C LEU A 114 0.71 2.42 3.46
N PHE A 115 -0.08 1.89 4.36
CA PHE A 115 0.34 0.86 5.29
C PHE A 115 0.25 -0.50 4.60
N ILE A 116 1.20 -1.37 4.90
CA ILE A 116 1.17 -2.77 4.49
C ILE A 116 1.36 -3.65 5.72
N SER A 117 0.50 -4.64 5.88
CA SER A 117 0.51 -5.57 7.00
C SER A 117 0.71 -6.99 6.50
N ASP A 118 1.59 -7.73 7.17
CA ASP A 118 1.76 -9.16 6.97
C ASP A 118 0.84 -9.90 7.96
N PRO A 119 -0.14 -10.71 7.51
CA PRO A 119 -1.09 -11.39 8.40
C PRO A 119 -0.44 -12.29 9.47
N LEU A 120 0.78 -12.77 9.26
CA LEU A 120 1.51 -13.59 10.23
C LEU A 120 2.51 -12.78 11.06
N ARG A 121 2.66 -11.49 10.76
CA ARG A 121 3.62 -10.58 11.40
C ARG A 121 2.98 -9.20 11.64
N GLU A 122 1.76 -9.19 12.16
CA GLU A 122 0.96 -7.96 12.40
C GLU A 122 1.65 -6.98 13.37
N TYR A 123 2.60 -7.48 14.18
CA TYR A 123 3.43 -6.68 15.07
C TYR A 123 4.46 -5.80 14.34
N LEU A 124 4.70 -6.05 13.04
CA LEU A 124 5.59 -5.23 12.23
C LEU A 124 4.81 -4.08 11.60
N SER A 125 5.22 -2.84 11.91
CA SER A 125 4.72 -1.67 11.18
C SER A 125 5.52 -1.49 9.89
N ASN A 126 4.85 -1.66 8.75
CA ASN A 126 5.46 -1.49 7.44
C ASN A 126 4.67 -0.50 6.59
N ALA A 127 5.36 0.12 5.65
CA ALA A 127 4.77 1.05 4.70
C ALA A 127 5.18 0.71 3.28
N ILE A 128 4.28 1.00 2.36
CA ILE A 128 4.51 0.90 0.92
C ILE A 128 4.27 2.28 0.31
N ILE A 129 5.25 2.77 -0.45
CA ILE A 129 5.15 4.06 -1.16
C ILE A 129 5.02 3.76 -2.64
N LEU A 130 3.93 4.23 -3.23
CA LEU A 130 3.59 4.01 -4.63
C LEU A 130 3.91 5.26 -5.45
N ARG A 131 4.70 5.07 -6.50
CA ARG A 131 4.99 6.08 -7.52
C ARG A 131 4.48 5.56 -8.87
N TYR A 132 3.56 6.29 -9.49
CA TYR A 132 3.03 5.94 -10.80
C TYR A 132 3.91 6.52 -11.91
N LYS A 133 4.21 5.73 -12.93
CA LYS A 133 4.86 6.17 -14.17
C LYS A 133 4.14 5.56 -15.37
N ASN A 134 3.97 6.34 -16.41
CA ASN A 134 3.48 5.83 -17.70
C ASN A 134 4.58 6.08 -18.74
N GLU A 135 5.15 4.99 -19.27
CA GLU A 135 6.16 5.05 -20.32
C GLU A 135 5.56 4.45 -21.59
N ASN A 136 5.27 5.31 -22.58
CA ASN A 136 4.76 4.91 -23.91
C ASN A 136 3.52 3.99 -23.86
N GLY A 137 2.58 4.24 -22.93
CA GLY A 137 1.34 3.48 -22.80
C GLY A 137 1.45 2.24 -21.90
N THR A 138 2.65 1.91 -21.39
CA THR A 138 2.81 0.90 -20.35
C THR A 138 2.73 1.58 -18.98
N GLU A 139 1.62 1.35 -18.30
CA GLU A 139 1.44 1.81 -16.92
C GLU A 139 2.30 0.98 -15.96
N LYS A 140 3.10 1.68 -15.15
CA LYS A 140 4.00 1.10 -14.15
C LYS A 140 3.79 1.75 -12.79
N ILE A 141 3.87 0.95 -11.74
CA ILE A 141 4.00 1.43 -10.37
C ILE A 141 5.36 1.02 -9.84
N ILE A 142 6.12 1.98 -9.33
CA ILE A 142 7.28 1.71 -8.49
C ILE A 142 6.78 1.68 -7.05
N ALA A 143 6.74 0.48 -6.46
CA ALA A 143 6.37 0.27 -5.08
C ALA A 143 7.61 0.10 -4.21
N LYS A 144 7.80 1.00 -3.25
CA LYS A 144 8.89 0.93 -2.28
C LYS A 144 8.36 0.45 -0.93
N ILE A 145 8.72 -0.75 -0.53
CA ILE A 145 8.34 -1.36 0.75
C ILE A 145 9.44 -1.11 1.76
N LEU A 146 9.08 -0.56 2.92
CA LEU A 146 10.01 -0.18 3.97
C LEU A 146 9.42 -0.35 5.36
N LYS A 147 10.30 -0.54 6.36
CA LYS A 147 9.92 -0.57 7.77
C LYS A 147 9.45 0.80 8.22
N ASN A 148 8.24 0.88 8.78
CA ASN A 148 7.64 2.12 9.23
C ASN A 148 8.00 2.40 10.69
N GLY A 149 9.31 2.56 10.96
CA GLY A 149 9.89 3.28 12.11
C GLY A 149 9.50 2.88 13.55
N THR A 150 8.60 1.93 13.79
CA THR A 150 8.21 1.57 15.15
C THR A 150 9.11 0.48 15.71
N SER A 151 9.52 0.69 16.96
CA SER A 151 10.22 -0.29 17.79
C SER A 151 9.17 -1.14 18.50
N PHE A 152 8.71 -2.22 17.89
CA PHE A 152 8.01 -3.26 18.64
C PHE A 152 9.04 -4.23 19.19
N MET A 153 8.93 -4.60 20.47
CA MET A 153 9.72 -5.68 21.06
C MET A 153 9.05 -6.99 20.66
N PRO A 154 9.59 -7.73 19.66
CA PRO A 154 8.97 -8.96 19.22
C PRO A 154 8.97 -9.98 20.37
N PRO A 155 8.02 -10.93 20.42
CA PRO A 155 8.18 -12.10 21.28
C PRO A 155 9.48 -12.83 20.92
N ASP A 156 10.08 -13.53 21.89
CA ASP A 156 11.36 -14.22 21.71
C ASP A 156 11.35 -15.08 20.43
N ASN A 157 12.39 -14.92 19.59
CA ASN A 157 12.57 -15.56 18.28
C ASN A 157 11.57 -15.18 17.18
N ALA A 158 10.77 -14.12 17.32
CA ALA A 158 9.89 -13.68 16.24
C ALA A 158 10.68 -12.97 15.11
N PRO A 159 10.34 -13.24 13.83
CA PRO A 159 10.97 -12.56 12.68
C PRO A 159 10.84 -11.03 12.75
N ASP A 160 11.91 -10.31 12.44
CA ASP A 160 11.95 -8.84 12.46
C ASP A 160 11.66 -8.17 11.09
N GLU A 161 11.50 -9.00 10.05
CA GLU A 161 11.24 -8.59 8.67
C GLU A 161 9.89 -9.09 8.17
N MET A 162 9.37 -8.53 7.08
CA MET A 162 8.19 -9.07 6.36
C MET A 162 8.55 -10.32 5.55
N ARG A 163 7.55 -11.12 5.18
CA ARG A 163 7.78 -12.24 4.22
C ARG A 163 8.12 -11.73 2.81
N ILE A 164 7.74 -10.50 2.50
CA ILE A 164 8.22 -9.77 1.32
C ILE A 164 9.47 -9.00 1.73
N PRO A 165 10.60 -9.15 1.02
CA PRO A 165 11.78 -8.35 1.27
C PRO A 165 11.52 -6.84 1.16
N TYR A 166 12.20 -6.04 1.98
CA TYR A 166 12.16 -4.59 1.82
C TYR A 166 12.94 -4.18 0.58
N GLY A 167 12.39 -3.25 -0.20
CA GLY A 167 13.00 -2.87 -1.46
C GLY A 167 12.07 -2.13 -2.39
N GLU A 168 12.53 -1.95 -3.62
CA GLU A 168 11.79 -1.32 -4.70
C GLU A 168 11.37 -2.37 -5.72
N TYR A 169 10.08 -2.39 -6.03
CA TYR A 169 9.46 -3.29 -6.97
C TYR A 169 8.83 -2.49 -8.10
N VAL A 170 9.24 -2.74 -9.34
CA VAL A 170 8.64 -2.12 -10.53
C VAL A 170 7.52 -3.02 -11.03
N LEU A 171 6.29 -2.73 -10.64
CA LEU A 171 5.10 -3.48 -11.07
C LEU A 171 4.55 -2.91 -12.38
N ILE A 172 4.11 -3.81 -13.25
CA ILE A 172 3.45 -3.49 -14.52
C ILE A 172 1.97 -3.81 -14.39
N LYS A 173 1.10 -2.92 -14.89
CA LYS A 173 -0.34 -3.15 -14.88
C LYS A 173 -0.69 -4.39 -15.68
N GLN A 174 -1.55 -5.23 -15.12
CA GLN A 174 -2.09 -6.39 -15.80
C GLN A 174 -3.39 -6.01 -16.51
N PRO A 175 -3.67 -6.59 -17.70
CA PRO A 175 -4.92 -6.39 -18.41
C PRO A 175 -6.13 -6.94 -17.64
#